data_AF-A0A256YT74-F1
#
_entry.id   AF-A0A256YT74-F1
#
_cell.length_a   1.000
_cell.length_b   1.000
_cell.length_c   1.000
_cell.angle_alpha   90.00
_cell.angle_beta   90.00
_cell.angle_gamma   90.00
#
_symmetry.space_group_name_H-M   'P 1'
#
loop_
_entity.id
_entity.type
_entity.pdbx_description
1 polymer ?
#
loop_
_entity_poly.entity_id
_entity_poly.type
_entity_poly.pdbx_seq_one_letter_code
_entity_poly.pdbx_strand_id
1 'polypeptide(L)'
;MISKYLAGKIKKEFERKHYKIFGHSGVQICEWTKKSIRGTDVCYKEKFYGIDCHRCMQFSPAVAHCNLNCIFCWRPNELMYREIEGKTDEPEEIIENLIELRKKLLSGFGGNESVDKRKFTESLNPNHFAVSLSGEPTLYPKIIEMIDYLSKKAKSVFLVTNGTKPEILEKLKPRKNFQLYISINAPNEKLFREICKPSNRKEWSFFNRSLENMSDFKGRKVARLTLIRNYNDNFIDEYVKLIEKYNPDFIEVKSFISLGYSKKRLGDEHMLKFSEIKKFSENISKKIDYEIINMKQNSRIVLLKNKSTIFKYFK
;
A
#
# COMPACT_ATOMS: atom_id res chain seq x y z
N MET A 1 -22.62 0.83 -22.83
CA MET A 1 -22.56 1.45 -21.48
C MET A 1 -21.13 1.91 -21.21
N ILE A 2 -20.80 3.13 -21.62
CA ILE A 2 -19.43 3.67 -21.68
C ILE A 2 -19.12 4.49 -20.41
N SER A 3 -18.16 4.03 -19.60
CA SER A 3 -17.17 4.83 -18.87
C SER A 3 -17.63 6.17 -18.23
N LYS A 4 -18.53 6.16 -17.23
CA LYS A 4 -18.85 7.37 -16.45
C LYS A 4 -17.86 7.71 -15.31
N TYR A 5 -16.96 6.79 -14.93
CA TYR A 5 -16.19 6.91 -13.68
C TYR A 5 -14.78 7.52 -13.77
N LEU A 6 -14.23 7.70 -14.97
CA LEU A 6 -12.91 8.33 -15.15
C LEU A 6 -12.93 9.22 -16.40
N ALA A 7 -12.72 10.52 -16.24
CA ALA A 7 -12.55 11.44 -17.36
C ALA A 7 -11.37 11.01 -18.26
N GLY A 8 -11.51 11.23 -19.57
CA GLY A 8 -10.59 10.72 -20.58
C GLY A 8 -9.11 11.06 -20.36
N LYS A 9 -8.80 12.26 -19.81
CA LYS A 9 -7.42 12.68 -19.52
C LYS A 9 -6.77 11.82 -18.44
N ILE A 10 -7.48 11.53 -17.35
CA ILE A 10 -6.97 10.72 -16.23
C ILE A 10 -6.77 9.28 -16.69
N LYS A 11 -7.75 8.71 -17.40
CA LYS A 11 -7.67 7.36 -17.95
C LYS A 11 -6.44 7.18 -18.84
N LYS A 12 -6.22 8.11 -19.78
CA LYS A 12 -5.04 8.10 -20.67
C LYS A 12 -3.72 8.15 -19.88
N GLU A 13 -3.64 8.96 -18.82
CA GLU A 13 -2.43 9.02 -17.97
C GLU A 13 -2.16 7.69 -17.25
N PHE A 14 -3.19 7.01 -16.76
CA PHE A 14 -3.04 5.69 -16.14
C PHE A 14 -2.64 4.61 -17.16
N GLU A 15 -3.29 4.59 -18.34
CA GLU A 15 -2.97 3.64 -19.41
C GLU A 15 -1.52 3.80 -19.90
N ARG A 16 -1.05 5.05 -20.05
CA ARG A 16 0.36 5.35 -20.39
C ARG A 16 1.35 4.81 -19.36
N LYS A 17 0.92 4.62 -18.11
CA LYS A 17 1.69 4.02 -17.03
C LYS A 17 1.43 2.51 -16.86
N HIS A 18 0.85 1.87 -17.86
CA HIS A 18 0.54 0.44 -17.89
C HIS A 18 -0.46 -0.02 -16.82
N TYR A 19 -1.38 0.86 -16.42
CA TYR A 19 -2.56 0.45 -15.68
C TYR A 19 -3.59 -0.12 -16.65
N LYS A 20 -4.35 -1.11 -16.20
CA LYS A 20 -5.64 -1.46 -16.80
C LYS A 20 -6.75 -1.07 -15.83
N ILE A 21 -7.81 -0.49 -16.38
CA ILE A 21 -8.90 0.14 -15.62
C ILE A 21 -10.19 -0.62 -15.90
N PHE A 22 -10.95 -0.87 -14.85
CA PHE A 22 -12.31 -1.39 -14.90
C PHE A 22 -13.17 -0.54 -13.96
N GLY A 23 -14.15 0.19 -14.51
CA GLY A 23 -14.97 1.14 -13.74
C GLY A 23 -14.12 2.15 -12.98
N HIS A 24 -14.31 2.21 -11.66
CA HIS A 24 -13.54 3.04 -10.71
C HIS A 24 -12.28 2.34 -10.16
N SER A 25 -11.99 1.13 -10.63
CA SER A 25 -10.94 0.24 -10.16
C SER A 25 -9.79 0.10 -11.17
N GLY A 26 -8.63 -0.38 -10.73
CA GLY A 26 -7.50 -0.62 -11.62
C GLY A 26 -6.45 -1.57 -11.09
N VAL A 27 -5.71 -2.19 -12.01
CA VAL A 27 -4.65 -3.17 -11.76
C VAL A 27 -3.38 -2.79 -12.52
N GLN A 28 -2.22 -3.11 -11.95
CA GLN A 28 -0.92 -2.94 -12.58
C GLN A 28 -0.01 -4.12 -12.21
N ILE A 29 0.94 -4.46 -13.09
CA ILE A 29 1.99 -5.44 -12.75
C ILE A 29 3.09 -4.75 -11.96
N CYS A 30 3.24 -5.17 -10.71
CA CYS A 30 4.30 -4.70 -9.83
C CYS A 30 5.67 -5.00 -10.43
N GLU A 31 6.62 -4.08 -10.30
CA GLU A 31 7.98 -4.27 -10.79
C GLU A 31 8.64 -5.54 -10.19
N TRP A 32 8.37 -5.83 -8.92
CA TRP A 32 8.87 -7.04 -8.26
C TRP A 32 8.27 -8.33 -8.81
N THR A 33 7.02 -8.31 -9.28
CA THR A 33 6.41 -9.45 -9.99
C THR A 33 7.18 -9.72 -11.27
N LYS A 34 7.50 -8.67 -12.05
CA LYS A 34 8.30 -8.82 -13.28
C LYS A 34 9.69 -9.39 -13.00
N LYS A 35 10.37 -8.88 -11.95
CA LYS A 35 11.69 -9.39 -11.53
C LYS A 35 11.65 -10.84 -11.09
N SER A 36 10.62 -11.24 -10.34
CA SER A 36 10.48 -12.61 -9.86
C SER A 36 10.19 -13.58 -11.01
N ILE A 37 9.33 -13.19 -11.96
CA ILE A 37 9.05 -13.96 -13.18
C ILE A 37 10.31 -14.13 -14.05
N ARG A 38 11.18 -13.11 -14.11
CA ARG A 38 12.49 -13.18 -14.79
C ARG A 38 13.59 -13.87 -13.97
N GLY A 39 13.28 -14.41 -12.79
CA GLY A 39 14.27 -15.07 -11.93
C GLY A 39 15.36 -14.15 -11.35
N THR A 40 15.17 -12.82 -11.37
CA THR A 40 16.23 -11.86 -11.00
C THR A 40 16.22 -11.41 -9.54
N ASP A 41 15.04 -11.15 -8.96
CA ASP A 41 14.87 -10.79 -7.54
C ASP A 41 13.40 -10.92 -7.15
N VAL A 42 13.10 -10.87 -5.85
CA VAL A 42 11.76 -10.95 -5.26
C VAL A 42 11.44 -9.70 -4.44
N CYS A 43 10.20 -9.45 -4.04
CA CYS A 43 9.88 -8.27 -3.22
C CYS A 43 10.30 -8.46 -1.74
N TYR A 44 10.35 -7.36 -0.96
CA TYR A 44 10.65 -7.46 0.48
C TYR A 44 9.58 -8.25 1.25
N LYS A 45 8.31 -8.26 0.80
CA LYS A 45 7.23 -8.99 1.48
C LYS A 45 7.40 -10.50 1.39
N GLU A 46 8.07 -11.01 0.36
CA GLU A 46 8.46 -12.42 0.28
C GLU A 46 9.41 -12.78 1.42
N LYS A 47 10.43 -11.93 1.64
CA LYS A 47 11.37 -12.07 2.77
C LYS A 47 10.73 -11.83 4.14
N PHE A 48 9.82 -10.87 4.25
CA PHE A 48 9.25 -10.41 5.53
C PHE A 48 8.04 -11.23 5.99
N TYR A 49 7.23 -11.69 5.04
CA TYR A 49 5.91 -12.27 5.32
C TYR A 49 5.67 -13.61 4.61
N GLY A 50 6.62 -14.12 3.82
CA GLY A 50 6.54 -15.44 3.20
C GLY A 50 5.55 -15.52 2.04
N ILE A 51 5.24 -14.38 1.41
CA ILE A 51 4.37 -14.36 0.23
C ILE A 51 5.15 -14.59 -1.06
N ASP A 52 4.55 -15.27 -2.02
CA ASP A 52 5.10 -15.46 -3.36
C ASP A 52 4.78 -14.24 -4.24
N CYS A 53 5.76 -13.34 -4.44
CA CYS A 53 5.49 -12.02 -5.00
C CYS A 53 5.08 -12.04 -6.49
N HIS A 54 5.40 -13.10 -7.23
CA HIS A 54 4.93 -13.27 -8.62
C HIS A 54 3.44 -13.59 -8.70
N ARG A 55 2.86 -14.16 -7.65
CA ARG A 55 1.41 -14.43 -7.53
C ARG A 55 0.65 -13.33 -6.80
N CYS A 56 1.31 -12.19 -6.52
CA CYS A 56 0.64 -11.01 -6.00
C CYS A 56 -0.08 -10.25 -7.11
N MET A 57 -1.32 -9.84 -6.82
CA MET A 57 -2.09 -8.89 -7.59
C MET A 57 -2.16 -7.56 -6.85
N GLN A 58 -1.46 -6.56 -7.38
CA GLN A 58 -1.54 -5.19 -6.89
C GLN A 58 -2.66 -4.45 -7.63
N PHE A 59 -3.68 -4.03 -6.90
CA PHE A 59 -4.84 -3.35 -7.48
C PHE A 59 -5.41 -2.30 -6.52
N SER A 60 -6.41 -1.56 -6.99
CA SER A 60 -7.21 -0.66 -6.15
C SER A 60 -8.65 -0.59 -6.65
N PRO A 61 -9.64 -0.60 -5.75
CA PRO A 61 -11.03 -0.32 -6.07
C PRO A 61 -11.34 1.18 -6.20
N ALA A 62 -10.35 2.05 -5.99
CA ALA A 62 -10.52 3.50 -5.97
C ALA A 62 -9.37 4.19 -6.73
N VAL A 63 -8.98 3.65 -7.90
CA VAL A 63 -7.68 3.90 -8.54
C VAL A 63 -7.35 5.39 -8.76
N ALA A 64 -8.39 6.20 -9.02
CA ALA A 64 -8.33 7.63 -9.28
C ALA A 64 -8.98 8.51 -8.20
N HIS A 65 -9.26 7.95 -7.01
CA HIS A 65 -9.95 8.64 -5.92
C HIS A 65 -9.10 8.67 -4.65
N CYS A 66 -8.82 9.85 -4.09
CA CYS A 66 -8.14 10.00 -2.81
C CYS A 66 -8.36 11.40 -2.22
N ASN A 67 -8.62 11.44 -0.92
CA ASN A 67 -8.77 12.66 -0.13
C ASN A 67 -7.42 13.27 0.33
N LEU A 68 -6.28 12.70 -0.08
CA LEU A 68 -4.94 13.24 0.16
C LEU A 68 -4.19 13.50 -1.15
N ASN A 69 -3.35 14.54 -1.14
CA ASN A 69 -2.53 14.97 -2.27
C ASN A 69 -1.03 14.90 -1.98
N CYS A 70 -0.58 13.79 -1.39
CA CYS A 70 0.75 13.71 -0.81
C CYS A 70 1.87 14.01 -1.82
N ILE A 71 2.85 14.81 -1.42
CA ILE A 71 3.95 15.27 -2.28
C ILE A 71 4.77 14.11 -2.88
N PHE A 72 4.83 13.00 -2.16
CA PHE A 72 5.58 11.79 -2.52
C PHE A 72 4.80 10.77 -3.37
N CYS A 73 3.50 10.97 -3.64
CA CYS A 73 2.76 10.04 -4.48
C CYS A 73 3.29 10.06 -5.93
N TRP A 74 3.41 8.91 -6.60
CA TRP A 74 3.89 8.84 -7.99
C TRP A 74 2.83 9.20 -9.06
N ARG A 75 1.58 9.38 -8.63
CA ARG A 75 0.39 9.59 -9.48
C ARG A 75 0.12 11.09 -9.72
N PRO A 76 -0.69 11.45 -10.73
CA PRO A 76 -1.07 12.85 -10.98
C PRO A 76 -2.12 13.32 -9.96
N ASN A 77 -1.69 13.66 -8.74
CA ASN A 77 -2.56 14.06 -7.62
C ASN A 77 -3.54 15.17 -8.00
N GLU A 78 -3.12 16.10 -8.85
CA GLU A 78 -3.87 17.26 -9.31
C GLU A 78 -5.09 16.87 -10.17
N LEU A 79 -5.10 15.64 -10.70
CA LEU A 79 -6.20 15.10 -11.50
C LEU A 79 -7.07 14.10 -10.72
N MET A 80 -6.77 13.84 -9.45
CA MET A 80 -7.48 12.83 -8.67
C MET A 80 -8.80 13.40 -8.12
N TYR A 81 -9.84 12.58 -8.11
CA TYR A 81 -11.10 12.90 -7.46
C TYR A 81 -11.01 12.67 -5.95
N ARG A 82 -11.88 13.32 -5.17
CA ARG A 82 -11.86 13.22 -3.69
C ARG A 82 -12.73 12.10 -3.15
N GLU A 83 -13.81 11.77 -3.85
CA GLU A 83 -14.83 10.81 -3.44
C GLU A 83 -15.34 10.06 -4.66
N ILE A 84 -15.87 8.85 -4.47
CA ILE A 84 -16.53 8.10 -5.53
C ILE A 84 -18.01 8.47 -5.53
N GLU A 85 -18.46 9.12 -6.60
CA GLU A 85 -19.85 9.53 -6.75
C GLU A 85 -20.66 8.48 -7.53
N GLY A 86 -21.90 8.26 -7.12
CA GLY A 86 -22.86 7.39 -7.80
C GLY A 86 -22.71 5.90 -7.48
N LYS A 87 -23.21 5.05 -8.39
CA LYS A 87 -23.19 3.59 -8.22
C LYS A 87 -21.75 3.09 -8.28
N THR A 88 -21.44 2.04 -7.51
CA THR A 88 -20.14 1.38 -7.54
C THR A 88 -20.29 -0.08 -7.94
N ASP A 89 -19.29 -0.60 -8.64
CA ASP A 89 -19.25 -1.98 -9.13
C ASP A 89 -19.16 -2.96 -7.94
N GLU A 90 -19.66 -4.18 -8.11
CA GLU A 90 -19.64 -5.18 -7.03
C GLU A 90 -18.21 -5.75 -6.82
N PRO A 91 -17.85 -6.16 -5.59
CA PRO A 91 -16.51 -6.68 -5.32
C PRO A 91 -16.09 -7.85 -6.21
N GLU A 92 -16.97 -8.82 -6.42
CA GLU A 92 -16.72 -9.99 -7.27
C GLU A 92 -16.44 -9.56 -8.71
N GLU A 93 -17.31 -8.73 -9.27
CA GLU A 93 -17.17 -8.18 -10.63
C GLU A 93 -15.84 -7.44 -10.82
N ILE A 94 -15.44 -6.62 -9.85
CA ILE A 94 -14.15 -5.91 -9.87
C ILE A 94 -12.99 -6.92 -9.90
N ILE A 95 -12.99 -7.90 -8.99
CA ILE A 95 -11.86 -8.83 -8.87
C ILE A 95 -11.71 -9.70 -10.11
N GLU A 96 -12.79 -10.26 -10.63
CA GLU A 96 -12.77 -11.12 -11.81
C GLU A 96 -12.29 -10.36 -13.06
N ASN A 97 -12.85 -9.18 -13.32
CA ASN A 97 -12.43 -8.35 -14.46
C ASN A 97 -10.97 -7.91 -14.33
N LEU A 98 -10.52 -7.53 -13.13
CA LEU A 98 -9.13 -7.12 -12.93
C LEU A 98 -8.15 -8.30 -13.03
N ILE A 99 -8.54 -9.53 -12.70
CA ILE A 99 -7.72 -10.74 -12.94
C ILE A 99 -7.51 -10.93 -14.45
N GLU A 100 -8.57 -10.81 -15.26
CA GLU A 100 -8.46 -10.93 -16.72
C GLU A 100 -7.62 -9.81 -17.34
N LEU A 101 -7.78 -8.57 -16.86
CA LEU A 101 -6.94 -7.46 -17.27
C LEU A 101 -5.47 -7.66 -16.85
N ARG A 102 -5.22 -8.28 -15.69
CA ARG A 102 -3.88 -8.63 -15.23
C ARG A 102 -3.24 -9.70 -16.12
N LYS A 103 -3.99 -10.73 -16.55
CA LYS A 103 -3.51 -11.73 -17.52
C LYS A 103 -3.09 -11.07 -18.84
N LYS A 104 -3.89 -10.12 -19.34
CA LYS A 104 -3.54 -9.32 -20.54
C LYS A 104 -2.26 -8.49 -20.37
N LEU A 105 -1.96 -8.01 -19.17
CA LEU A 105 -0.71 -7.29 -18.90
C LEU A 105 0.51 -8.24 -18.82
N LEU A 106 0.29 -9.51 -18.49
CA LEU A 106 1.34 -10.53 -18.38
C LEU A 106 1.59 -11.27 -19.69
N SER A 107 0.66 -11.27 -20.66
CA SER A 107 0.76 -12.07 -21.88
C SER A 107 2.08 -11.90 -22.65
N GLY A 108 2.66 -10.70 -22.63
CA GLY A 108 3.96 -10.42 -23.26
C GLY A 108 5.17 -11.11 -22.63
N PHE A 109 5.06 -11.70 -21.43
CA PHE A 109 6.17 -12.41 -20.78
C PHE A 109 6.33 -13.85 -21.27
N GLY A 110 5.26 -14.49 -21.76
CA GLY A 110 5.27 -15.93 -22.07
C GLY A 110 6.19 -16.32 -23.24
N GLY A 111 6.49 -15.40 -24.15
CA GLY A 111 7.38 -15.62 -25.29
C GLY A 111 8.86 -15.29 -25.02
N ASN A 112 9.22 -14.86 -23.81
CA ASN A 112 10.60 -14.46 -23.49
C ASN A 112 11.37 -15.63 -22.86
N GLU A 113 12.48 -16.04 -23.47
CA GLU A 113 13.30 -17.18 -23.01
C GLU A 113 13.91 -17.00 -21.62
N SER A 114 14.12 -15.75 -21.17
CA SER A 114 14.65 -15.44 -19.83
C SER A 114 13.63 -15.59 -18.70
N VAL A 115 12.39 -15.95 -19.01
CA VAL A 115 11.31 -16.07 -18.03
C VAL A 115 11.27 -17.48 -17.43
N ASP A 116 11.17 -17.55 -16.10
CA ASP A 116 10.82 -18.78 -15.39
C ASP A 116 9.38 -19.17 -15.75
N LYS A 117 9.24 -20.20 -16.59
CA LYS A 117 7.95 -20.68 -17.11
C LYS A 117 6.99 -21.11 -15.99
N ARG A 118 7.51 -21.72 -14.91
CA ARG A 118 6.68 -22.14 -13.77
C ARG A 118 6.11 -20.91 -13.07
N LYS A 119 6.96 -19.94 -12.73
CA LYS A 119 6.51 -18.68 -12.10
C LYS A 119 5.59 -17.88 -13.00
N PHE A 120 5.83 -17.86 -14.31
CA PHE A 120 4.92 -17.22 -15.25
C PHE A 120 3.52 -17.85 -15.21
N THR A 121 3.41 -19.17 -15.35
CA THR A 121 2.14 -19.90 -15.28
C THR A 121 1.43 -19.67 -13.95
N GLU A 122 2.15 -19.80 -12.83
CA GLU A 122 1.65 -19.50 -11.50
C GLU A 122 1.17 -18.05 -11.35
N SER A 123 1.87 -17.11 -11.99
CA SER A 123 1.54 -15.69 -11.91
C SER A 123 0.19 -15.38 -12.54
N LEU A 124 -0.30 -16.15 -13.52
CA LEU A 124 -1.58 -15.91 -14.18
C LEU A 124 -2.79 -16.04 -13.25
N ASN A 125 -2.64 -16.80 -12.15
CA ASN A 125 -3.66 -17.02 -11.12
C ASN A 125 -3.16 -16.52 -9.76
N PRO A 126 -3.42 -15.25 -9.41
CA PRO A 126 -2.92 -14.66 -8.17
C PRO A 126 -3.57 -15.31 -6.94
N ASN A 127 -2.79 -15.46 -5.88
CA ASN A 127 -3.23 -15.96 -4.56
C ASN A 127 -3.01 -14.93 -3.44
N HIS A 128 -2.34 -13.81 -3.74
CA HIS A 128 -2.11 -12.70 -2.83
C HIS A 128 -2.72 -11.42 -3.41
N PHE A 129 -3.53 -10.72 -2.62
CA PHE A 129 -4.22 -9.51 -3.08
C PHE A 129 -3.73 -8.30 -2.29
N ALA A 130 -3.09 -7.37 -2.98
CA ALA A 130 -2.60 -6.12 -2.41
C ALA A 130 -3.50 -4.96 -2.86
N VAL A 131 -4.44 -4.59 -1.99
CA VAL A 131 -5.34 -3.43 -2.15
C VAL A 131 -4.55 -2.17 -1.80
N SER A 132 -3.66 -1.77 -2.71
CA SER A 132 -2.61 -0.77 -2.43
C SER A 132 -2.01 -0.11 -3.67
N LEU A 133 -2.67 -0.15 -4.83
CA LEU A 133 -2.08 0.33 -6.07
C LEU A 133 -2.02 1.87 -6.15
N SER A 134 -3.17 2.52 -6.11
CA SER A 134 -3.34 3.97 -6.18
C SER A 134 -4.72 4.28 -5.62
N GLY A 135 -4.91 5.48 -5.13
CA GLY A 135 -6.17 5.88 -4.51
C GLY A 135 -6.11 5.75 -3.00
N GLU A 136 -7.24 6.03 -2.36
CA GLU A 136 -7.53 5.57 -1.00
C GLU A 136 -8.60 4.47 -1.09
N PRO A 137 -8.23 3.19 -0.89
CA PRO A 137 -9.17 2.08 -1.02
C PRO A 137 -10.40 2.17 -0.12
N THR A 138 -10.30 2.81 1.06
CA THR A 138 -11.45 2.96 1.96
C THR A 138 -12.48 3.98 1.47
N LEU A 139 -12.25 4.66 0.35
CA LEU A 139 -13.29 5.43 -0.35
C LEU A 139 -14.26 4.55 -1.14
N TYR A 140 -13.90 3.28 -1.40
CA TYR A 140 -14.82 2.32 -1.98
C TYR A 140 -15.82 1.85 -0.91
N PRO A 141 -17.13 2.11 -1.05
CA PRO A 141 -18.12 1.85 0.01
C PRO A 141 -18.19 0.38 0.44
N LYS A 142 -17.88 -0.54 -0.49
CA LYS A 142 -17.96 -2.00 -0.30
C LYS A 142 -16.61 -2.63 0.00
N ILE A 143 -15.66 -1.87 0.53
CA ILE A 143 -14.30 -2.35 0.82
C ILE A 143 -14.30 -3.51 1.84
N ILE A 144 -15.24 -3.49 2.80
CA ILE A 144 -15.39 -4.58 3.77
C ILE A 144 -15.81 -5.85 3.05
N GLU A 145 -16.89 -5.82 2.27
CA GLU A 145 -17.34 -6.96 1.47
C GLU A 145 -16.26 -7.49 0.51
N MET A 146 -15.46 -6.60 -0.08
CA MET A 146 -14.31 -6.99 -0.91
C MET A 146 -13.24 -7.76 -0.13
N ILE A 147 -12.89 -7.31 1.07
CA ILE A 147 -11.93 -8.03 1.92
C ILE A 147 -12.50 -9.38 2.34
N ASP A 148 -13.79 -9.46 2.66
CA ASP A 148 -14.49 -10.70 3.00
C ASP A 148 -14.48 -11.69 1.84
N TYR A 149 -14.80 -11.21 0.64
CA TYR A 149 -14.76 -11.99 -0.59
C TYR A 149 -13.36 -12.54 -0.88
N LEU A 150 -12.34 -11.67 -0.85
CA LEU A 150 -10.96 -12.06 -1.11
C LEU A 150 -10.42 -13.04 -0.06
N SER A 151 -10.76 -12.84 1.21
CA SER A 151 -10.26 -13.68 2.30
C SER A 151 -10.75 -15.13 2.22
N LYS A 152 -11.84 -15.40 1.49
CA LYS A 152 -12.33 -16.76 1.22
C LYS A 152 -11.55 -17.49 0.12
N LYS A 153 -10.91 -16.76 -0.80
CA LYS A 153 -10.28 -17.31 -2.01
C LYS A 153 -8.75 -17.16 -2.05
N ALA A 154 -8.19 -16.26 -1.22
CA ALA A 154 -6.78 -15.88 -1.25
C ALA A 154 -5.96 -16.48 -0.11
N LYS A 155 -4.67 -16.73 -0.37
CA LYS A 155 -3.69 -17.07 0.66
C LYS A 155 -3.37 -15.88 1.56
N SER A 156 -3.35 -14.66 1.01
CA SER A 156 -3.28 -13.45 1.83
C SER A 156 -3.93 -12.22 1.19
N VAL A 157 -4.46 -11.33 2.03
CA VAL A 157 -5.08 -10.07 1.64
C VAL A 157 -4.45 -8.93 2.42
N PHE A 158 -4.05 -7.88 1.71
CA PHE A 158 -3.44 -6.68 2.28
C PHE A 158 -4.29 -5.47 1.97
N LEU A 159 -4.77 -4.76 2.99
CA LEU A 159 -5.35 -3.43 2.83
C LEU A 159 -4.30 -2.39 3.22
N VAL A 160 -4.03 -1.44 2.33
CA VAL A 160 -3.18 -0.28 2.64
C VAL A 160 -4.01 0.98 2.54
N THR A 161 -4.20 1.64 3.68
CA THR A 161 -4.96 2.87 3.79
C THR A 161 -4.09 4.02 4.32
N ASN A 162 -4.49 5.24 3.99
CA ASN A 162 -3.98 6.46 4.62
C ASN A 162 -4.57 6.71 6.02
N GLY A 163 -5.56 5.92 6.46
CA GLY A 163 -6.15 5.97 7.79
C GLY A 163 -7.20 7.07 7.98
N THR A 164 -7.67 7.77 6.95
CA THR A 164 -8.56 8.92 7.14
C THR A 164 -10.07 8.58 7.17
N LYS A 165 -10.44 7.30 7.12
CA LYS A 165 -11.83 6.82 7.16
C LYS A 165 -12.08 5.92 8.37
N PRO A 166 -12.03 6.46 9.60
CA PRO A 166 -12.18 5.69 10.84
C PRO A 166 -13.48 4.87 10.87
N GLU A 167 -14.58 5.42 10.37
CA GLU A 167 -15.89 4.78 10.31
C GLU A 167 -15.93 3.51 9.43
N ILE A 168 -15.01 3.42 8.46
CA ILE A 168 -14.85 2.23 7.63
C ILE A 168 -13.92 1.22 8.35
N LEU A 169 -12.84 1.70 8.97
CA LEU A 169 -11.90 0.84 9.67
C LEU A 169 -12.51 0.15 10.89
N GLU A 170 -13.41 0.84 11.62
CA GLU A 170 -14.18 0.27 12.74
C GLU A 170 -15.01 -0.96 12.33
N LYS A 171 -15.40 -1.07 11.05
CA LYS A 171 -16.18 -2.20 10.53
C LYS A 171 -15.33 -3.41 10.14
N LEU A 172 -13.99 -3.27 10.13
CA LEU A 172 -13.10 -4.37 9.78
C LEU A 172 -13.16 -5.48 10.83
N LYS A 173 -13.27 -6.72 10.37
CA LYS A 173 -13.16 -7.92 11.21
C LYS A 173 -11.78 -8.58 11.03
N PRO A 174 -11.18 -9.12 12.11
CA PRO A 174 -9.91 -9.84 12.01
C PRO A 174 -10.08 -11.14 11.21
N ARG A 175 -9.07 -11.48 10.40
CA ARG A 175 -9.02 -12.73 9.62
C ARG A 175 -7.59 -13.25 9.60
N LYS A 176 -7.44 -14.59 9.58
CA LYS A 176 -6.12 -15.26 9.64
C LYS A 176 -5.18 -14.84 8.49
N ASN A 177 -5.73 -14.62 7.31
CA ASN A 177 -5.00 -14.28 6.09
C ASN A 177 -5.07 -12.78 5.73
N PHE A 178 -5.54 -11.92 6.64
CA PHE A 178 -5.66 -10.48 6.40
C PHE A 178 -4.61 -9.69 7.18
N GLN A 179 -4.06 -8.65 6.55
CA GLN A 179 -3.17 -7.70 7.21
C GLN A 179 -3.50 -6.26 6.81
N LEU A 180 -3.77 -5.45 7.83
CA LEU A 180 -4.06 -4.03 7.71
C LEU A 180 -2.76 -3.22 7.79
N TYR A 181 -2.59 -2.30 6.85
CA TYR A 181 -1.54 -1.28 6.89
C TYR A 181 -2.18 0.09 7.03
N ILE A 182 -1.76 0.85 8.03
CA ILE A 182 -1.99 2.29 8.08
C ILE A 182 -0.68 2.99 7.75
N SER A 183 -0.71 3.86 6.75
CA SER A 183 0.48 4.62 6.32
C SER A 183 0.65 5.88 7.19
N ILE A 184 1.65 5.89 8.06
CA ILE A 184 1.99 7.02 8.93
C ILE A 184 3.07 7.85 8.24
N ASN A 185 2.66 8.79 7.38
CA ASN A 185 3.58 9.54 6.53
C ASN A 185 3.98 10.91 7.08
N ALA A 186 3.37 11.34 8.18
CA ALA A 186 3.74 12.57 8.89
C ALA A 186 3.64 12.36 10.40
N PRO A 187 4.58 12.91 11.18
CA PRO A 187 4.64 12.69 12.63
C PRO A 187 3.72 13.63 13.42
N ASN A 188 3.27 14.74 12.83
CA ASN A 188 2.41 15.73 13.48
C ASN A 188 1.49 16.42 12.46
N GLU A 189 0.52 17.21 12.94
CA GLU A 189 -0.49 17.86 12.08
C GLU A 189 0.12 18.82 11.06
N LYS A 190 1.12 19.60 11.47
CA LYS A 190 1.80 20.56 10.59
C LYS A 190 2.40 19.83 9.38
N LEU A 191 3.21 18.81 9.65
CA LEU A 191 3.83 18.01 8.60
C LEU A 191 2.80 17.17 7.83
N PHE A 192 1.68 16.78 8.43
CA PHE A 192 0.61 16.11 7.71
C PHE A 192 -0.01 17.04 6.66
N ARG A 193 -0.20 18.32 6.97
CA ARG A 193 -0.69 19.32 6.02
C ARG A 193 0.31 19.57 4.88
N GLU A 194 1.60 19.66 5.21
CA GLU A 194 2.66 19.91 4.23
C GLU A 194 2.93 18.70 3.32
N ILE A 195 3.05 17.51 3.90
CA ILE A 195 3.44 16.28 3.22
C ILE A 195 2.24 15.61 2.57
N CYS A 196 1.14 15.41 3.30
CA CYS A 196 -0.03 14.67 2.82
C CYS A 196 -1.04 15.54 2.08
N LYS A 197 -1.01 16.87 2.27
CA LYS A 197 -1.89 17.85 1.61
C LYS A 197 -3.36 17.38 1.61
N PRO A 198 -3.99 17.26 2.80
CA PRO A 198 -5.34 16.75 2.92
C PRO A 198 -6.35 17.68 2.25
N SER A 199 -7.43 17.13 1.70
CA SER A 199 -8.51 17.93 1.11
C SER A 199 -9.32 18.70 2.15
N ASN A 200 -9.27 18.29 3.42
CA ASN A 200 -9.94 18.94 4.54
C ASN A 200 -9.04 18.95 5.79
N ARG A 201 -9.19 19.97 6.64
CA ARG A 201 -8.48 20.09 7.92
C ARG A 201 -8.78 18.94 8.89
N LYS A 202 -9.99 18.37 8.85
CA LYS A 202 -10.41 17.26 9.73
C LYS A 202 -9.69 15.94 9.44
N GLU A 203 -9.00 15.79 8.31
CA GLU A 203 -8.36 14.53 7.95
C GLU A 203 -7.27 14.10 8.95
N TRP A 204 -6.59 15.06 9.59
CA TRP A 204 -5.66 14.75 10.67
C TRP A 204 -6.35 14.16 11.91
N SER A 205 -7.50 14.72 12.30
CA SER A 205 -8.29 14.17 13.41
C SER A 205 -8.86 12.79 13.08
N PHE A 206 -9.34 12.57 11.85
CA PHE A 206 -9.82 11.26 11.41
C PHE A 206 -8.71 10.23 11.37
N PHE A 207 -7.52 10.61 10.90
CA PHE A 207 -6.33 9.78 10.97
C PHE A 207 -6.00 9.35 12.40
N ASN A 208 -5.97 10.29 13.36
CA ASN A 208 -5.70 9.98 14.76
C ASN A 208 -6.75 9.03 15.36
N ARG A 209 -8.04 9.30 15.11
CA ARG A 209 -9.14 8.42 15.54
C ARG A 209 -8.97 7.01 14.98
N SER A 210 -8.56 6.87 13.72
CA SER A 210 -8.27 5.55 13.14
C SER A 210 -7.13 4.81 13.84
N LEU A 211 -6.07 5.50 14.24
CA LEU A 211 -4.99 4.87 15.02
C LEU A 211 -5.52 4.36 16.37
N GLU A 212 -6.29 5.19 17.08
CA GLU A 212 -6.91 4.85 18.36
C GLU A 212 -7.89 3.67 18.24
N ASN A 213 -8.83 3.75 17.32
CA ASN A 213 -9.83 2.69 17.08
C ASN A 213 -9.18 1.35 16.73
N MET A 214 -8.10 1.38 15.96
CA MET A 214 -7.43 0.17 15.50
C MET A 214 -6.36 -0.32 16.49
N SER A 215 -6.16 0.35 17.63
CA SER A 215 -5.24 -0.11 18.68
C SER A 215 -5.63 -1.49 19.22
N ASP A 216 -6.93 -1.76 19.39
CA ASP A 216 -7.44 -3.02 19.94
C ASP A 216 -7.85 -4.06 18.88
N PHE A 217 -7.71 -3.73 17.59
CA PHE A 217 -8.04 -4.65 16.52
C PHE A 217 -7.17 -5.92 16.60
N LYS A 218 -7.81 -7.08 16.77
CA LYS A 218 -7.17 -8.39 17.01
C LYS A 218 -6.62 -9.06 15.75
N GLY A 219 -6.61 -8.37 14.62
CA GLY A 219 -5.99 -8.85 13.39
C GLY A 219 -4.58 -8.29 13.23
N ARG A 220 -3.86 -8.77 12.21
CA ARG A 220 -2.48 -8.37 11.96
C ARG A 220 -2.39 -6.93 11.46
N LYS A 221 -1.66 -6.07 12.17
CA LYS A 221 -1.53 -4.63 11.92
C LYS A 221 -0.10 -4.21 11.57
N VAL A 222 0.05 -3.27 10.64
CA VAL A 222 1.33 -2.70 10.26
C VAL A 222 1.26 -1.18 10.18
N ALA A 223 2.15 -0.50 10.92
CA ALA A 223 2.45 0.90 10.66
C ALA A 223 3.50 0.99 9.55
N ARG A 224 3.19 1.65 8.44
CA ARG A 224 4.18 1.90 7.39
C ARG A 224 4.57 3.37 7.34
N LEU A 225 5.83 3.64 7.62
CA LEU A 225 6.42 4.97 7.63
C LEU A 225 7.17 5.18 6.33
N THR A 226 6.77 6.18 5.55
CA THR A 226 7.52 6.61 4.36
C THR A 226 8.33 7.85 4.71
N LEU A 227 9.63 7.68 4.88
CA LEU A 227 10.55 8.76 5.24
C LEU A 227 11.03 9.52 4.01
N ILE A 228 11.04 10.83 4.11
CA ILE A 228 11.48 11.79 3.10
C ILE A 228 12.52 12.67 3.77
N ARG A 229 13.73 12.70 3.20
CA ARG A 229 14.86 13.45 3.74
C ARG A 229 14.47 14.92 3.91
N ASN A 230 14.85 15.56 5.01
CA ASN A 230 14.58 16.97 5.31
C ASN A 230 13.09 17.34 5.48
N TYR A 231 12.19 16.35 5.58
CA TYR A 231 10.76 16.59 5.81
C TYR A 231 10.28 15.93 7.09
N ASN A 232 10.46 14.61 7.22
CA ASN A 232 9.91 13.83 8.33
C ASN A 232 10.93 12.85 8.94
N ASP A 233 12.21 12.93 8.59
CA ASP A 233 13.24 11.95 8.96
C ASP A 233 13.93 12.19 10.30
N ASN A 234 13.54 13.22 11.06
CA ASN A 234 14.16 13.59 12.35
C ASN A 234 13.17 13.67 13.54
N PHE A 235 11.95 13.12 13.40
CA PHE A 235 10.86 13.28 14.38
C PHE A 235 10.57 11.99 15.16
N ILE A 236 11.60 11.39 15.74
CA ILE A 236 11.51 10.06 16.37
C ILE A 236 10.43 10.03 17.47
N ASP A 237 10.40 11.03 18.35
CA ASP A 237 9.49 11.05 19.50
C ASP A 237 8.03 11.20 19.09
N GLU A 238 7.75 12.00 18.07
CA GLU A 238 6.41 12.15 17.54
C GLU A 238 5.93 10.90 16.79
N TYR A 239 6.82 10.22 16.06
CA TYR A 239 6.50 8.91 15.48
C TYR A 239 6.21 7.86 16.55
N VAL A 240 7.00 7.82 17.63
CA VAL A 240 6.79 6.91 18.77
C VAL A 240 5.38 7.08 19.33
N LYS A 241 4.93 8.33 19.58
CA LYS A 241 3.58 8.60 20.07
C LYS A 241 2.48 8.05 19.15
N LEU A 242 2.64 8.19 17.83
CA LEU A 242 1.68 7.66 16.86
C LEU A 242 1.72 6.13 16.77
N ILE A 243 2.91 5.53 16.91
CA ILE A 243 3.08 4.07 16.90
C ILE A 243 2.45 3.45 18.15
N GLU A 244 2.70 4.00 19.33
CA GLU A 244 2.11 3.53 20.59
C GLU A 244 0.59 3.65 20.56
N LYS A 245 0.08 4.78 20.03
CA LYS A 245 -1.36 4.98 19.80
C LYS A 245 -1.99 3.89 18.93
N TYR A 246 -1.30 3.47 17.86
CA TYR A 246 -1.82 2.44 16.95
C TYR A 246 -1.54 0.99 17.42
N ASN A 247 -0.51 0.82 18.25
CA ASN A 247 -0.02 -0.46 18.76
C ASN A 247 0.06 -1.57 17.67
N PRO A 248 0.79 -1.35 16.57
CA PRO A 248 0.85 -2.31 15.46
C PRO A 248 1.71 -3.53 15.81
N ASP A 249 1.49 -4.66 15.12
CA ASP A 249 2.37 -5.83 15.27
C ASP A 249 3.73 -5.60 14.60
N PHE A 250 3.75 -4.86 13.50
CA PHE A 250 4.95 -4.56 12.73
C PHE A 250 5.05 -3.09 12.37
N ILE A 251 6.29 -2.62 12.24
CA ILE A 251 6.61 -1.29 11.73
C ILE A 251 7.49 -1.47 10.50
N GLU A 252 7.03 -0.97 9.36
CA GLU A 252 7.82 -0.87 8.14
C GLU A 252 8.34 0.56 8.00
N VAL A 253 9.65 0.75 8.21
CA VAL A 253 10.31 2.04 7.97
C VAL A 253 10.96 1.99 6.61
N LYS A 254 10.52 2.85 5.69
CA LYS A 254 10.94 2.82 4.30
C LYS A 254 11.28 4.21 3.78
N SER A 255 12.35 4.31 2.97
CA SER A 255 12.62 5.53 2.20
C SER A 255 11.54 5.76 1.14
N PHE A 256 11.16 7.02 0.97
CA PHE A 256 10.59 7.50 -0.29
C PHE A 256 11.42 7.04 -1.48
N ILE A 257 10.73 6.72 -2.59
CA ILE A 257 11.34 6.37 -3.87
C ILE A 257 10.82 7.36 -4.92
N SER A 258 11.74 8.07 -5.57
CA SER A 258 11.46 9.05 -6.61
C SER A 258 11.03 8.36 -7.91
N LEU A 259 9.72 8.40 -8.20
CA LEU A 259 9.09 7.73 -9.34
C LEU A 259 7.90 8.53 -9.86
N GLY A 260 7.71 8.55 -11.19
CA GLY A 260 6.56 9.20 -11.80
C GLY A 260 6.47 10.69 -11.44
N TYR A 261 5.31 11.15 -10.96
CA TYR A 261 5.11 12.56 -10.61
C TYR A 261 5.84 12.98 -9.33
N SER A 262 6.18 12.06 -8.42
CA SER A 262 6.93 12.44 -7.22
C SER A 262 8.33 12.91 -7.55
N LYS A 263 8.93 12.40 -8.64
CA LYS A 263 10.23 12.88 -9.13
C LYS A 263 10.20 14.36 -9.50
N LYS A 264 9.10 14.85 -10.09
CA LYS A 264 8.93 16.27 -10.42
C LYS A 264 8.67 17.15 -9.20
N ARG A 265 8.07 16.58 -8.13
CA ARG A 265 7.70 17.31 -6.91
C ARG A 265 8.81 17.34 -5.86
N LEU A 266 9.60 16.28 -5.78
CA LEU A 266 10.62 16.09 -4.75
C LEU A 266 12.01 15.86 -5.33
N GLY A 267 12.17 15.06 -6.38
CA GLY A 267 13.51 14.69 -6.87
C GLY A 267 14.15 13.53 -6.10
N ASP A 268 15.34 13.11 -6.55
CA ASP A 268 16.04 11.91 -6.07
C ASP A 268 16.82 12.19 -4.76
N GLU A 269 17.19 13.44 -4.52
CA GLU A 269 17.93 13.93 -3.35
C GLU A 269 17.16 13.75 -2.03
N HIS A 270 15.83 13.73 -2.10
CA HIS A 270 14.95 13.52 -0.96
C HIS A 270 14.82 12.05 -0.53
N MET A 271 15.45 11.12 -1.26
CA MET A 271 15.51 9.71 -0.88
C MET A 271 16.59 9.48 0.20
N LEU A 272 16.22 8.78 1.27
CA LEU A 272 17.18 8.34 2.28
C LEU A 272 17.98 7.14 1.78
N LYS A 273 19.26 7.06 2.17
CA LYS A 273 20.10 5.88 2.02
C LYS A 273 19.62 4.80 2.97
N PHE A 274 19.97 3.54 2.67
CA PHE A 274 19.60 2.42 3.55
C PHE A 274 20.17 2.56 4.97
N SER A 275 21.41 3.06 5.11
CA SER A 275 22.03 3.30 6.42
C SER A 275 21.23 4.28 7.28
N GLU A 276 20.61 5.28 6.68
CA GLU A 276 19.80 6.28 7.38
C GLU A 276 18.45 5.72 7.82
N ILE A 277 17.81 4.91 6.97
CA ILE A 277 16.60 4.16 7.34
C ILE A 277 16.89 3.19 8.49
N LYS A 278 18.05 2.52 8.46
CA LYS A 278 18.49 1.63 9.55
C LYS A 278 18.69 2.41 10.85
N LYS A 279 19.43 3.52 10.83
CA LYS A 279 19.66 4.37 12.00
C LYS A 279 18.34 4.90 12.59
N PHE A 280 17.43 5.36 11.75
CA PHE A 280 16.10 5.81 12.19
C PHE A 280 15.32 4.68 12.88
N SER A 281 15.36 3.48 12.30
CA SER A 281 14.70 2.30 12.86
C SER A 281 15.29 1.88 14.21
N GLU A 282 16.62 1.94 14.36
CA GLU A 282 17.31 1.67 15.61
C GLU A 282 16.88 2.67 16.70
N ASN A 283 16.79 3.96 16.36
CA ASN A 283 16.34 5.00 17.29
C ASN A 283 14.89 4.79 17.76
N ILE A 284 13.98 4.32 16.88
CA ILE A 284 12.64 3.90 17.29
C ILE A 284 12.72 2.70 18.26
N SER A 285 13.44 1.63 17.91
CA SER A 285 13.52 0.41 18.73
C SER A 285 14.13 0.64 20.14
N LYS A 286 14.88 1.72 20.34
CA LYS A 286 15.43 2.09 21.66
C LYS A 286 14.40 2.74 22.58
N LYS A 287 13.28 3.24 22.05
CA LYS A 287 12.25 3.98 22.80
C LYS A 287 10.99 3.17 23.07
N ILE A 288 10.73 2.13 22.29
CA ILE A 288 9.54 1.29 22.38
C ILE A 288 9.89 -0.19 22.27
N ASP A 289 9.02 -1.08 22.74
CA ASP A 289 9.23 -2.54 22.76
C ASP A 289 9.06 -3.23 21.40
N TYR A 290 9.87 -2.78 20.45
CA TYR A 290 9.95 -3.30 19.10
C TYR A 290 11.40 -3.67 18.79
N GLU A 291 11.60 -4.81 18.13
CA GLU A 291 12.91 -5.27 17.69
C GLU A 291 13.02 -5.27 16.16
N ILE A 292 14.20 -4.94 15.63
CA ILE A 292 14.47 -5.06 14.18
C ILE A 292 14.64 -6.54 13.86
N ILE A 293 13.73 -7.11 13.06
CA ILE A 293 13.76 -8.54 12.71
C ILE A 293 14.19 -8.81 11.27
N ASN A 294 14.10 -7.81 10.39
CA ASN A 294 14.44 -8.00 8.99
C ASN A 294 14.69 -6.67 8.27
N MET A 295 15.32 -6.74 7.10
CA MET A 295 15.61 -5.58 6.26
C MET A 295 15.84 -6.01 4.80
N LYS A 296 15.61 -5.08 3.86
CA LYS A 296 15.93 -5.28 2.43
C LYS A 296 16.55 -4.01 1.85
N GLN A 297 17.86 -4.04 1.64
CA GLN A 297 18.67 -2.87 1.26
C GLN A 297 18.23 -2.23 -0.06
N ASN A 298 18.01 -3.02 -1.11
CA ASN A 298 17.59 -2.49 -2.43
C ASN A 298 16.17 -1.91 -2.44
N SER A 299 15.35 -2.22 -1.42
CA SER A 299 14.05 -1.60 -1.18
C SER A 299 14.10 -0.47 -0.16
N ARG A 300 15.28 -0.20 0.43
CA ARG A 300 15.53 0.78 1.49
C ARG A 300 14.50 0.70 2.62
N ILE A 301 14.29 -0.50 3.13
CA ILE A 301 13.25 -0.81 4.11
C ILE A 301 13.81 -1.67 5.26
N VAL A 302 13.36 -1.35 6.47
CA VAL A 302 13.61 -2.10 7.70
C VAL A 302 12.26 -2.49 8.31
N LEU A 303 12.20 -3.69 8.87
CA LEU A 303 11.04 -4.25 9.55
C LEU A 303 11.34 -4.37 11.04
N LEU A 304 10.53 -3.70 11.84
CA LEU A 304 10.47 -3.93 13.28
C LEU A 304 9.23 -4.76 13.62
N LYS A 305 9.32 -5.52 14.71
CA LYS A 305 8.26 -6.37 15.25
C LYS A 305 8.04 -6.03 16.72
N ASN A 306 6.79 -5.88 17.14
CA ASN A 306 6.45 -5.75 18.56
C ASN A 306 6.85 -7.04 19.29
N LYS A 307 7.60 -6.96 20.38
CA LYS A 307 8.08 -8.15 21.11
C LYS A 307 6.92 -9.03 21.63
N SER A 308 5.76 -8.44 21.89
CA SER A 308 4.57 -9.14 22.38
C SER A 308 3.72 -9.79 21.29
N THR A 309 3.96 -9.50 20.00
CA THR A 309 3.09 -10.00 18.93
C THR A 309 3.24 -11.51 18.70
N ILE A 310 2.11 -12.19 18.61
CA ILE A 310 2.03 -13.61 18.27
C ILE A 310 2.16 -13.87 16.77
N PHE A 311 2.01 -12.83 15.93
CA PHE A 311 1.96 -13.00 14.50
C PHE A 311 3.36 -13.26 13.90
N LYS A 312 3.44 -14.22 12.97
CA LYS A 312 4.66 -14.62 12.24
C LYS A 312 4.42 -14.55 10.72
N TYR A 313 5.17 -15.29 9.90
CA TYR A 313 4.91 -15.42 8.45
C TYR A 313 3.47 -15.91 8.16
N PHE A 314 2.91 -15.55 7.00
CA PHE A 314 1.69 -16.19 6.52
C PHE A 314 2.03 -17.65 6.21
N LYS A 315 1.63 -18.56 7.11
CA LYS A 315 1.74 -20.00 6.89
C LYS A 315 0.72 -20.45 5.86
#